data_AF-A0A3D4HG41-F1
#
_entry.id   AF-A0A3D4HG41-F1
#
_cell.length_a   1.000
_cell.length_b   1.000
_cell.length_c   1.000
_cell.angle_alpha   90.00
_cell.angle_beta   90.00
_cell.angle_gamma   90.00
#
_symmetry.space_group_name_H-M   'P 1'
#
loop_
_entity.id
_entity.type
_entity.pdbx_description
1 polymer ?
#
loop_
_entity_poly.entity_id
_entity_poly.type
_entity_poly.pdbx_seq_one_letter_code
_entity_poly.pdbx_strand_id
1 'polypeptide(L)'
;MKKKDKEFAEKYAGQDKIIGRPIRLNRQTLKVKKGKDYAEVLFFSDLHYGYPTANIEKAKAMLDYALDNGIYVLLGGDLLEAGLTTSIGDSVYHQKLNPQSQMEEMIEILEPLAKAKLIIGIHRGNHENRIMKNTSIDITKIMAKILDIPYLSYSCWSLLVVGKQKYSMYSTHGCSASVQEHTKLNAVVKLAKMISADIVSYSHTHGLASDIIIKQYFDRTKNRIVESKQYICLTGAYMEWDTSYAQEKNYSISKIGSPKAKLFLNKKDVHFSL
;
A
#
# COMPACT_ATOMS: atom_id res chain seq x y z
N MET A 1 31.30 -37.24 -20.52
CA MET A 1 29.88 -37.04 -20.18
C MET A 1 29.12 -38.27 -20.68
N LYS A 2 28.35 -38.97 -19.83
CA LYS A 2 27.62 -40.16 -20.29
C LYS A 2 26.53 -39.70 -21.26
N LYS A 3 26.20 -40.50 -22.29
CA LYS A 3 25.23 -40.16 -23.35
C LYS A 3 23.91 -39.61 -22.80
N LYS A 4 23.43 -40.18 -21.69
CA LYS A 4 22.23 -39.75 -20.96
C LYS A 4 22.33 -38.34 -20.35
N ASP A 5 23.50 -37.92 -19.89
CA ASP A 5 23.72 -36.57 -19.33
C ASP A 5 23.67 -35.52 -20.44
N LYS A 6 24.17 -35.86 -21.63
CA LYS A 6 24.13 -35.00 -22.82
C LYS A 6 22.71 -34.87 -23.36
N GLU A 7 21.96 -35.96 -23.42
CA GLU A 7 20.55 -35.96 -23.81
C GLU A 7 19.68 -35.17 -22.81
N PHE A 8 19.93 -35.28 -21.50
CA PHE A 8 19.24 -34.48 -20.48
C PHE A 8 19.55 -32.99 -20.62
N ALA A 9 20.84 -32.64 -20.77
CA ALA A 9 21.25 -31.26 -20.97
C ALA A 9 20.68 -30.67 -22.28
N GLU A 10 20.75 -31.37 -23.41
CA GLU A 10 20.16 -30.90 -24.68
C GLU A 10 18.64 -30.74 -24.58
N LYS A 11 17.97 -31.64 -23.84
CA LYS A 11 16.53 -31.58 -23.67
C LYS A 11 16.08 -30.46 -22.73
N TYR A 12 16.81 -30.17 -21.65
CA TYR A 12 16.33 -29.26 -20.59
C TYR A 12 17.19 -28.00 -20.38
N ALA A 13 18.37 -27.88 -21.00
CA ALA A 13 19.21 -26.69 -20.88
C ALA A 13 18.49 -25.47 -21.44
N GLY A 14 18.37 -24.43 -20.61
CA GLY A 14 17.67 -23.21 -20.98
C GLY A 14 16.14 -23.35 -21.07
N GLN A 15 15.56 -24.49 -20.67
CA GLN A 15 14.11 -24.62 -20.47
C GLN A 15 13.65 -24.01 -19.14
N ASP A 16 14.54 -23.83 -18.17
CA ASP A 16 14.30 -23.03 -16.94
C ASP A 16 14.47 -21.53 -17.17
N LYS A 17 14.26 -21.06 -18.41
CA LYS A 17 14.20 -19.62 -18.68
C LYS A 17 12.94 -19.09 -18.02
N ILE A 18 13.14 -18.31 -16.95
CA ILE A 18 12.07 -17.50 -16.36
C ILE A 18 11.74 -16.38 -17.35
N ILE A 19 10.87 -16.67 -18.30
CA ILE A 19 10.24 -15.67 -19.16
C ILE A 19 9.20 -14.97 -18.29
N GLY A 20 9.30 -13.64 -18.18
CA GLY A 20 8.51 -12.85 -17.24
C GLY A 20 7.02 -13.22 -17.24
N ARG A 21 6.43 -13.25 -16.04
CA ARG A 21 4.98 -13.49 -15.90
C ARG A 21 4.22 -12.22 -16.31
N PRO A 22 3.00 -12.31 -16.86
CA PRO A 22 2.15 -11.13 -17.03
C PRO A 22 1.79 -10.59 -15.63
N ILE A 23 2.57 -9.62 -15.17
CA ILE A 23 2.36 -8.94 -13.88
C ILE A 23 1.63 -7.65 -14.17
N ARG A 24 0.52 -7.43 -13.47
CA ARG A 24 -0.25 -6.19 -13.59
C ARG A 24 0.60 -4.98 -13.21
N LEU A 25 0.57 -3.97 -14.07
CA LEU A 25 1.22 -2.69 -13.85
C LEU A 25 0.19 -1.55 -13.90
N ASN A 26 -0.08 -0.93 -12.75
CA ASN A 26 -0.91 0.26 -12.65
C ASN A 26 -0.11 1.49 -13.14
N ARG A 27 -0.53 2.15 -14.21
CA ARG A 27 0.18 3.32 -14.74
C ARG A 27 -0.56 4.59 -14.37
N GLN A 28 0.12 5.52 -13.72
CA GLN A 28 -0.45 6.77 -13.23
C GLN A 28 0.43 7.94 -13.65
N THR A 29 -0.18 9.00 -14.17
CA THR A 29 0.52 10.26 -14.47
C THR A 29 0.13 11.29 -13.43
N LEU A 30 1.09 11.71 -12.63
CA LEU A 30 0.87 12.64 -11.53
C LEU A 30 1.17 14.06 -12.01
N LYS A 31 0.17 14.92 -11.95
CA LYS A 31 0.29 16.33 -12.30
C LYS A 31 0.99 17.09 -11.18
N VAL A 32 1.90 17.96 -11.56
CA VAL A 32 2.60 18.85 -10.63
C VAL A 32 1.81 20.15 -10.52
N LYS A 33 1.63 20.64 -9.29
CA LYS A 33 0.99 21.94 -9.04
C LYS A 33 1.84 23.08 -9.59
N LYS A 34 1.19 24.16 -10.05
CA LYS A 34 1.88 25.36 -10.55
C LYS A 34 2.85 25.90 -9.50
N GLY A 35 4.10 26.14 -9.90
CA GLY A 35 5.16 26.65 -9.02
C GLY A 35 5.80 25.60 -8.11
N LYS A 36 5.41 24.32 -8.22
CA LYS A 36 6.10 23.20 -7.57
C LYS A 36 6.93 22.43 -8.59
N ASP A 37 7.92 21.71 -8.10
CA ASP A 37 8.79 20.83 -8.87
C ASP A 37 8.63 19.35 -8.45
N TYR A 38 7.51 19.01 -7.78
CA TYR A 38 7.17 17.66 -7.35
C TYR A 38 5.66 17.42 -7.38
N ALA A 39 5.28 16.14 -7.48
CA ALA A 39 3.95 15.65 -7.15
C ALA A 39 3.97 14.97 -5.79
N GLU A 40 2.84 14.91 -5.09
CA GLU A 40 2.72 14.28 -3.78
C GLU A 40 1.80 13.06 -3.82
N VAL A 41 2.17 12.02 -3.06
CA VAL A 41 1.36 10.83 -2.83
C VAL A 41 1.20 10.61 -1.32
N LEU A 42 -0.03 10.61 -0.84
CA LEU A 42 -0.43 10.17 0.50
C LEU A 42 -0.69 8.67 0.49
N PHE A 43 -0.14 7.95 1.47
CA PHE A 43 -0.41 6.52 1.65
C PHE A 43 -1.40 6.32 2.79
N PHE A 44 -2.67 6.11 2.45
CA PHE A 44 -3.77 6.05 3.41
C PHE A 44 -4.26 4.62 3.58
N SER A 45 -4.28 4.08 4.80
CA SER A 45 -4.69 2.70 5.08
C SER A 45 -5.17 2.54 6.52
N ASP A 46 -5.69 1.34 6.83
CA ASP A 46 -5.94 0.88 8.21
C ASP A 46 -6.76 1.90 9.01
N LEU A 47 -7.88 2.34 8.41
CA LEU A 47 -8.85 3.22 9.05
C LEU A 47 -9.81 2.43 9.95
N HIS A 48 -10.15 1.20 9.56
CA HIS A 48 -11.12 0.38 10.28
C HIS A 48 -12.45 1.11 10.52
N TYR A 49 -12.99 1.72 9.47
CA TYR A 49 -14.24 2.46 9.57
C TYR A 49 -15.35 1.57 10.14
N GLY A 50 -15.98 2.03 11.21
CA GLY A 50 -17.01 1.30 11.94
C GLY A 50 -16.58 0.79 13.32
N TYR A 51 -15.27 0.62 13.58
CA TYR A 51 -14.79 0.26 14.91
C TYR A 51 -14.81 1.48 15.86
N PRO A 52 -15.14 1.32 17.17
CA PRO A 52 -15.28 2.46 18.08
C PRO A 52 -14.04 3.34 18.24
N THR A 53 -12.84 2.74 18.20
CA THR A 53 -11.57 3.47 18.38
C THR A 53 -10.97 3.99 17.07
N ALA A 54 -11.67 3.86 15.95
CA ALA A 54 -11.24 4.47 14.69
C ALA A 54 -11.38 6.00 14.77
N ASN A 55 -10.27 6.73 14.61
CA ASN A 55 -10.24 8.19 14.60
C ASN A 55 -10.69 8.73 13.24
N ILE A 56 -12.01 8.74 13.03
CA ILE A 56 -12.66 9.18 11.80
C ILE A 56 -12.39 10.66 11.51
N GLU A 57 -12.35 11.50 12.54
CA GLU A 57 -12.13 12.95 12.38
C GLU A 57 -10.74 13.23 11.79
N LYS A 58 -9.69 12.62 12.33
CA LYS A 58 -8.32 12.77 11.84
C LYS A 58 -8.12 12.15 10.46
N ALA A 59 -8.82 11.04 10.18
CA ALA A 59 -8.83 10.42 8.87
C ALA A 59 -9.44 11.34 7.80
N LYS A 60 -10.65 11.88 8.07
CA LYS A 60 -11.32 12.86 7.19
C LYS A 60 -10.45 14.10 6.99
N ALA A 61 -9.90 14.66 8.08
CA ALA A 61 -9.01 15.83 7.98
C ALA A 61 -7.77 15.58 7.08
N MET A 62 -7.22 14.36 7.06
CA MET A 62 -6.11 14.03 6.16
C MET A 62 -6.57 13.90 4.69
N LEU A 63 -7.75 13.33 4.45
CA LEU A 63 -8.33 13.21 3.11
C LEU A 63 -8.72 14.59 2.56
N ASP A 64 -9.30 15.45 3.39
CA ASP A 64 -9.62 16.85 3.07
C ASP A 64 -8.34 17.63 2.77
N TYR A 65 -7.29 17.47 3.59
CA TYR A 65 -5.98 18.04 3.31
C TYR A 65 -5.45 17.57 1.95
N ALA A 66 -5.60 16.29 1.61
CA ALA A 66 -5.19 15.77 0.31
C ALA A 66 -6.01 16.37 -0.84
N LEU A 67 -7.32 16.53 -0.67
CA LEU A 67 -8.22 17.13 -1.65
C LEU A 67 -7.84 18.60 -1.92
N ASP A 68 -7.78 19.41 -0.85
CA ASP A 68 -7.44 20.84 -0.92
C ASP A 68 -6.04 21.05 -1.51
N ASN A 69 -5.12 20.14 -1.17
CA ASN A 69 -3.75 20.20 -1.64
C ASN A 69 -3.49 19.38 -2.91
N GLY A 70 -4.52 18.87 -3.60
CA GLY A 70 -4.38 18.12 -4.85
C GLY A 70 -3.33 17.02 -4.77
N ILE A 71 -3.26 16.34 -3.62
CA ILE A 71 -2.32 15.27 -3.32
C ILE A 71 -2.95 13.97 -3.78
N TYR A 72 -2.18 13.16 -4.50
CA TYR A 72 -2.64 11.85 -4.93
C TYR A 72 -2.73 10.90 -3.74
N VAL A 73 -3.70 9.99 -3.72
CA VAL A 73 -3.93 9.08 -2.60
C VAL A 73 -3.84 7.63 -3.07
N LEU A 74 -2.97 6.85 -2.43
CA LEU A 74 -2.98 5.39 -2.51
C LEU A 74 -3.75 4.85 -1.30
N LEU A 75 -4.81 4.09 -1.56
CA LEU A 75 -5.58 3.42 -0.52
C LEU A 75 -5.02 2.02 -0.26
N GLY A 76 -4.50 1.77 0.94
CA GLY A 76 -3.74 0.57 1.32
C GLY A 76 -4.56 -0.61 1.86
N GLY A 77 -5.88 -0.51 1.89
CA GLY A 77 -6.77 -1.54 2.45
C GLY A 77 -7.04 -1.35 3.94
N ASP A 78 -7.89 -2.22 4.51
CA ASP A 78 -8.45 -2.11 5.87
C ASP A 78 -9.08 -0.72 6.08
N LEU A 79 -9.78 -0.23 5.05
CA LEU A 79 -10.55 1.00 5.14
C LEU A 79 -11.80 0.80 5.98
N LEU A 80 -12.34 -0.42 5.95
CA LEU A 80 -13.54 -0.84 6.66
C LEU A 80 -13.16 -1.82 7.76
N GLU A 81 -13.84 -1.74 8.90
CA GLU A 81 -13.64 -2.72 9.96
C GLU A 81 -14.17 -4.10 9.55
N ALA A 82 -15.30 -4.15 8.85
CA ALA A 82 -15.87 -5.39 8.31
C ALA A 82 -15.89 -6.55 9.34
N GLY A 83 -16.35 -6.26 10.56
CA GLY A 83 -16.43 -7.22 11.66
C GLY A 83 -17.43 -8.34 11.36
N LEU A 84 -16.92 -9.56 11.22
CA LEU A 84 -17.71 -10.80 11.07
C LEU A 84 -17.50 -11.71 12.29
N THR A 85 -18.37 -12.69 12.48
CA THR A 85 -18.23 -13.73 13.54
C THR A 85 -16.96 -14.58 13.40
N THR A 86 -16.35 -14.60 12.21
CA THR A 86 -15.07 -15.26 11.94
C THR A 86 -13.86 -14.32 12.07
N SER A 87 -14.06 -13.09 12.58
CA SER A 87 -12.98 -12.11 12.74
C SER A 87 -12.13 -12.42 13.97
N ILE A 88 -10.89 -11.95 13.94
CA ILE A 88 -10.04 -11.95 15.12
C ILE A 88 -10.53 -10.81 16.03
N GLY A 89 -10.66 -11.09 17.32
CA GLY A 89 -11.18 -10.12 18.31
C GLY A 89 -12.70 -10.10 18.35
N ASP A 90 -13.23 -9.00 18.88
CA ASP A 90 -14.64 -8.81 19.24
C ASP A 90 -15.38 -7.83 18.32
N SER A 91 -14.72 -7.38 17.25
CA SER A 91 -15.20 -6.37 16.31
C SER A 91 -16.66 -6.51 15.87
N VAL A 92 -17.13 -7.74 15.63
CA VAL A 92 -18.53 -8.01 15.25
C VAL A 92 -19.55 -7.50 16.28
N TYR A 93 -19.18 -7.44 17.56
CA TYR A 93 -20.04 -7.00 18.67
C TYR A 93 -19.89 -5.52 19.00
N HIS A 94 -18.81 -4.88 18.55
CA HIS A 94 -18.48 -3.48 18.86
C HIS A 94 -18.65 -2.52 17.69
N GLN A 95 -18.56 -3.01 16.45
CA GLN A 95 -18.73 -2.15 15.28
C GLN A 95 -20.13 -1.52 15.28
N LYS A 96 -20.20 -0.23 14.94
CA LYS A 96 -21.46 0.53 14.97
C LYS A 96 -22.35 0.27 13.76
N LEU A 97 -21.73 -0.12 12.65
CA LEU A 97 -22.34 -0.29 11.34
C LEU A 97 -22.03 -1.69 10.83
N ASN A 98 -22.96 -2.28 10.08
CA ASN A 98 -22.67 -3.51 9.36
C ASN A 98 -21.70 -3.22 8.17
N PRO A 99 -21.04 -4.24 7.60
CA PRO A 99 -20.05 -4.01 6.55
C PRO A 99 -20.59 -3.34 5.27
N GLN A 100 -21.87 -3.52 4.93
CA GLN A 100 -22.49 -2.87 3.78
C GLN A 100 -22.60 -1.35 4.03
N SER A 101 -23.12 -0.94 5.19
CA SER A 101 -23.23 0.48 5.55
C SER A 101 -21.85 1.14 5.70
N GLN A 102 -20.86 0.43 6.26
CA GLN A 102 -19.48 0.92 6.27
C GLN A 102 -18.95 1.19 4.85
N MET A 103 -19.21 0.28 3.91
CA MET A 103 -18.81 0.43 2.51
C MET A 103 -19.49 1.65 1.85
N GLU A 104 -20.80 1.81 2.03
CA GLU A 104 -21.58 2.92 1.47
C GLU A 104 -21.06 4.27 1.96
N GLU A 105 -20.89 4.44 3.27
CA GLU A 105 -20.37 5.69 3.85
C GLU A 105 -18.91 5.94 3.45
N MET A 106 -18.09 4.90 3.33
CA MET A 106 -16.72 5.05 2.85
C MET A 106 -16.66 5.50 1.38
N ILE A 107 -17.59 5.04 0.54
CA ILE A 107 -17.72 5.54 -0.83
C ILE A 107 -18.02 7.04 -0.81
N GLU A 108 -18.94 7.51 0.03
CA GLU A 108 -19.25 8.94 0.17
C GLU A 108 -18.04 9.75 0.63
N ILE A 109 -17.28 9.26 1.61
CA ILE A 109 -16.06 9.91 2.11
C ILE A 109 -14.99 10.04 1.00
N LEU A 110 -14.84 9.02 0.16
CA LEU A 110 -13.83 8.97 -0.90
C LEU A 110 -14.27 9.63 -2.21
N GLU A 111 -15.57 9.85 -2.40
CA GLU A 111 -16.15 10.36 -3.65
C GLU A 111 -15.53 11.70 -4.10
N PRO A 112 -15.29 12.70 -3.24
CA PRO A 112 -14.67 13.96 -3.66
C PRO A 112 -13.27 13.77 -4.25
N LEU A 113 -12.45 12.93 -3.63
CA LEU A 113 -11.10 12.60 -4.12
C LEU A 113 -11.14 11.81 -5.43
N ALA A 114 -12.10 10.89 -5.58
CA ALA A 114 -12.32 10.13 -6.80
C ALA A 114 -12.75 11.03 -7.97
N LYS A 115 -13.71 11.94 -7.74
CA LYS A 115 -14.17 12.94 -8.72
C LYS A 115 -13.03 13.87 -9.15
N ALA A 116 -12.16 14.26 -8.21
CA ALA A 116 -10.95 15.04 -8.48
C ALA A 116 -9.83 14.24 -9.18
N LYS A 117 -10.02 12.93 -9.41
CA LYS A 117 -9.04 11.99 -9.99
C LYS A 117 -7.71 11.97 -9.23
N LEU A 118 -7.79 12.04 -7.90
CA LEU A 118 -6.64 12.01 -6.99
C LEU A 118 -6.33 10.61 -6.46
N ILE A 119 -7.29 9.67 -6.48
CA ILE A 119 -7.04 8.29 -6.02
C ILE A 119 -6.32 7.49 -7.09
N ILE A 120 -5.09 7.05 -6.80
CA ILE A 120 -4.24 6.31 -7.75
C ILE A 120 -4.44 4.79 -7.71
N GLY A 121 -5.24 4.33 -6.75
CA GLY A 121 -5.77 2.98 -6.67
C GLY A 121 -6.08 2.57 -5.24
N ILE A 122 -6.75 1.42 -5.11
CA ILE A 122 -7.22 0.86 -3.84
C ILE A 122 -6.85 -0.61 -3.68
N HIS A 123 -6.17 -0.93 -2.58
CA HIS A 123 -5.88 -2.29 -2.16
C HIS A 123 -7.00 -2.85 -1.29
N ARG A 124 -7.17 -4.17 -1.35
CA ARG A 124 -8.01 -4.91 -0.40
C ARG A 124 -7.17 -5.28 0.82
N GLY A 125 -7.67 -4.96 2.02
CA GLY A 125 -7.06 -5.39 3.27
C GLY A 125 -7.56 -6.73 3.76
N ASN A 126 -7.04 -7.22 4.88
CA ASN A 126 -7.49 -8.49 5.44
C ASN A 126 -8.89 -8.40 6.06
N HIS A 127 -9.34 -7.23 6.52
CA HIS A 127 -10.69 -7.03 7.06
C HIS A 127 -11.73 -7.22 5.95
N GLU A 128 -11.61 -6.51 4.83
CA GLU A 128 -12.54 -6.70 3.70
C GLU A 128 -12.43 -8.11 3.07
N ASN A 129 -11.23 -8.71 3.11
CA ASN A 129 -11.02 -10.06 2.60
C ASN A 129 -11.77 -11.15 3.38
N ARG A 130 -12.14 -10.92 4.65
CA ARG A 130 -12.96 -11.88 5.40
C ARG A 130 -14.31 -12.09 4.72
N ILE A 131 -14.91 -11.03 4.18
CA ILE A 131 -16.16 -11.09 3.43
C ILE A 131 -15.95 -11.89 2.13
N MET A 132 -14.90 -11.59 1.37
CA MET A 132 -14.54 -12.35 0.17
C MET A 132 -14.42 -13.86 0.47
N LYS A 133 -13.72 -14.24 1.54
CA LYS A 133 -13.56 -15.67 1.90
C LYS A 133 -14.90 -16.33 2.26
N ASN A 134 -15.79 -15.62 2.95
CA ASN A 134 -17.04 -16.19 3.44
C ASN A 134 -18.17 -16.17 2.40
N THR A 135 -18.11 -15.24 1.42
CA THR A 135 -19.25 -14.96 0.53
C THR A 135 -18.88 -14.94 -0.95
N SER A 136 -17.58 -14.97 -1.29
CA SER A 136 -17.05 -14.69 -2.63
C SER A 136 -17.29 -13.27 -3.15
N ILE A 137 -17.72 -12.34 -2.27
CA ILE A 137 -17.96 -10.93 -2.64
C ILE A 137 -16.75 -10.06 -2.26
N ASP A 138 -16.25 -9.30 -3.23
CA ASP A 138 -15.15 -8.35 -3.05
C ASP A 138 -15.67 -6.93 -2.84
N ILE A 139 -15.93 -6.55 -1.60
CA ILE A 139 -16.49 -5.22 -1.31
C ILE A 139 -15.53 -4.09 -1.71
N THR A 140 -14.21 -4.28 -1.57
CA THR A 140 -13.22 -3.30 -2.03
C THR A 140 -13.26 -3.12 -3.55
N LYS A 141 -13.41 -4.21 -4.31
CA LYS A 141 -13.57 -4.13 -5.78
C LYS A 141 -14.89 -3.48 -6.18
N ILE A 142 -15.96 -3.66 -5.40
CA ILE A 142 -17.25 -2.98 -5.60
C ILE A 142 -17.06 -1.47 -5.40
N MET A 143 -16.44 -1.04 -4.29
CA MET A 143 -16.10 0.36 -4.04
C MET A 143 -15.28 0.94 -5.19
N ALA A 144 -14.23 0.23 -5.63
CA ALA A 144 -13.38 0.68 -6.72
C ALA A 144 -14.16 0.88 -8.03
N LYS A 145 -15.13 0.01 -8.32
CA LYS A 145 -16.00 0.11 -9.49
C LYS A 145 -16.96 1.30 -9.39
N ILE A 146 -17.56 1.53 -8.22
CA ILE A 146 -18.50 2.64 -8.00
C ILE A 146 -17.77 3.98 -8.08
N LEU A 147 -16.59 4.09 -7.47
CA LEU A 147 -15.77 5.30 -7.46
C LEU A 147 -15.03 5.55 -8.79
N ASP A 148 -15.07 4.62 -9.75
CA ASP A 148 -14.30 4.65 -11.00
C ASP A 148 -12.79 4.84 -10.77
N ILE A 149 -12.21 4.00 -9.89
CA ILE A 149 -10.79 4.01 -9.53
C ILE A 149 -10.13 2.64 -9.74
N PRO A 150 -8.79 2.58 -9.92
CA PRO A 150 -8.09 1.32 -10.09
C PRO A 150 -8.15 0.41 -8.85
N TYR A 151 -8.82 -0.74 -8.95
CA TYR A 151 -8.73 -1.79 -7.92
C TYR A 151 -7.39 -2.52 -8.01
N LEU A 152 -6.54 -2.47 -6.99
CA LEU A 152 -5.16 -2.98 -7.02
C LEU A 152 -4.99 -4.39 -6.42
N SER A 153 -6.07 -5.05 -6.01
CA SER A 153 -5.99 -6.34 -5.29
C SER A 153 -5.12 -6.24 -4.04
N TYR A 154 -4.49 -7.32 -3.59
CA TYR A 154 -3.64 -7.33 -2.39
C TYR A 154 -2.30 -6.64 -2.58
N SER A 155 -1.74 -6.67 -3.79
CA SER A 155 -0.43 -6.10 -4.10
C SER A 155 -0.36 -5.75 -5.58
N CYS A 156 0.36 -4.66 -5.89
CA CYS A 156 0.44 -4.19 -7.26
C CYS A 156 1.75 -3.45 -7.52
N TRP A 157 2.29 -3.65 -8.72
CA TRP A 157 3.28 -2.75 -9.27
C TRP A 157 2.59 -1.53 -9.85
N SER A 158 3.12 -0.35 -9.54
CA SER A 158 2.70 0.91 -10.12
C SER A 158 3.87 1.62 -10.79
N LEU A 159 3.62 2.25 -11.94
CA LEU A 159 4.53 3.20 -12.56
C LEU A 159 3.92 4.60 -12.42
N LEU A 160 4.54 5.42 -11.59
CA LEU A 160 4.16 6.81 -11.36
C LEU A 160 5.02 7.70 -12.25
N VAL A 161 4.37 8.45 -13.14
CA VAL A 161 5.04 9.35 -14.10
C VAL A 161 4.87 10.78 -13.62
N VAL A 162 5.98 11.48 -13.35
CA VAL A 162 6.01 12.89 -12.95
C VAL A 162 6.82 13.64 -14.00
N GLY A 163 6.13 14.24 -14.96
CA GLY A 163 6.74 14.79 -16.18
C GLY A 163 7.60 13.76 -16.92
N LYS A 164 8.93 13.95 -16.94
CA LYS A 164 9.88 13.03 -17.60
C LYS A 164 10.36 11.91 -16.67
N GLN A 165 10.15 12.03 -15.37
CA GLN A 165 10.61 11.03 -14.39
C GLN A 165 9.60 9.89 -14.27
N LYS A 166 10.15 8.68 -14.11
CA LYS A 166 9.38 7.45 -13.93
C LYS A 166 9.80 6.80 -12.62
N TYR A 167 8.86 6.69 -11.70
CA TYR A 167 9.03 6.06 -10.40
C TYR A 167 8.29 4.73 -10.37
N SER A 168 9.03 3.66 -10.12
CA SER A 168 8.45 2.34 -9.85
C SER A 168 8.05 2.25 -8.39
N MET A 169 6.83 1.79 -8.13
CA MET A 169 6.32 1.54 -6.79
C MET A 169 5.79 0.12 -6.71
N TYR A 170 6.09 -0.56 -5.62
CA TYR A 170 5.41 -1.78 -5.24
C TYR A 170 4.66 -1.54 -3.94
N SER A 171 3.35 -1.69 -3.98
CA SER A 171 2.49 -1.49 -2.82
C SER A 171 1.76 -2.78 -2.48
N THR A 172 1.64 -3.05 -1.19
CA THR A 172 0.89 -4.19 -0.65
C THR A 172 0.18 -3.77 0.63
N HIS A 173 -0.99 -4.37 0.86
CA HIS A 173 -1.60 -4.29 2.19
C HIS A 173 -0.70 -4.96 3.23
N GLY A 174 -0.13 -6.13 2.91
CA GLY A 174 0.72 -6.89 3.84
C GLY A 174 -0.02 -8.01 4.57
N CYS A 175 0.67 -8.64 5.52
CA CYS A 175 0.19 -9.79 6.30
C CYS A 175 0.99 -10.09 7.58
N SER A 176 1.87 -9.19 8.02
CA SER A 176 2.73 -9.42 9.19
C SER A 176 2.01 -9.23 10.51
N ALA A 177 2.08 -10.20 11.41
CA ALA A 177 1.61 -10.10 12.80
C ALA A 177 2.60 -9.38 13.74
N SER A 178 3.36 -8.41 13.21
CA SER A 178 4.43 -7.72 13.95
C SER A 178 3.86 -6.71 14.94
N VAL A 179 4.31 -6.78 16.19
CA VAL A 179 3.87 -5.86 17.26
C VAL A 179 4.92 -4.78 17.55
N GLN A 180 6.19 -5.15 17.62
CA GLN A 180 7.28 -4.22 17.96
C GLN A 180 7.67 -3.39 16.73
N GLU A 181 7.89 -2.08 16.90
CA GLU A 181 8.17 -1.14 15.80
C GLU A 181 9.30 -1.60 14.86
N HIS A 182 10.41 -2.09 15.41
CA HIS A 182 11.52 -2.62 14.60
C HIS A 182 11.12 -3.85 13.77
N THR A 183 10.23 -4.71 14.29
CA THR A 183 9.73 -5.88 13.54
C THR A 183 8.73 -5.49 12.45
N LYS A 184 7.93 -4.44 12.68
CA LYS A 184 7.04 -3.87 11.65
C LYS A 184 7.86 -3.33 10.48
N LEU A 185 8.90 -2.53 10.77
CA LEU A 185 9.81 -2.02 9.73
C LEU A 185 10.55 -3.17 9.01
N ASN A 186 10.97 -4.19 9.76
CA ASN A 186 11.61 -5.36 9.16
C ASN A 186 10.69 -6.11 8.16
N ALA A 187 9.36 -6.05 8.32
CA ALA A 187 8.43 -6.67 7.36
C ALA A 187 8.56 -6.05 5.97
N VAL A 188 8.58 -4.71 5.87
CA VAL A 188 8.79 -4.02 4.59
C VAL A 188 10.23 -4.17 4.09
N VAL A 189 11.24 -4.21 4.97
CA VAL A 189 12.64 -4.48 4.58
C VAL A 189 12.77 -5.86 3.92
N LYS A 190 12.14 -6.90 4.48
CA LYS A 190 12.15 -8.26 3.90
C LYS A 190 11.52 -8.28 2.51
N LEU A 191 10.40 -7.58 2.33
CA LEU A 191 9.77 -7.43 1.01
C LEU A 191 10.67 -6.69 0.04
N ALA A 192 11.26 -5.58 0.48
CA ALA A 192 12.17 -4.76 -0.30
C ALA A 192 13.42 -5.52 -0.75
N LYS A 193 13.90 -6.52 0.01
CA LYS A 193 14.99 -7.41 -0.46
C LYS A 193 14.62 -8.19 -1.73
N MET A 194 13.37 -8.61 -1.86
CA MET A 194 12.88 -9.38 -3.02
C MET A 194 12.43 -8.49 -4.18
N ILE A 195 11.95 -7.29 -3.89
CA ILE A 195 11.33 -6.39 -4.86
C ILE A 195 12.28 -5.22 -5.19
N SER A 196 12.59 -5.03 -6.46
CA SER A 196 13.41 -3.90 -6.94
C SER A 196 12.54 -2.79 -7.53
N ALA A 197 11.94 -1.98 -6.66
CA ALA A 197 11.18 -0.77 -6.99
C ALA A 197 11.84 0.49 -6.38
N ASP A 198 11.54 1.68 -6.88
CA ASP A 198 11.98 2.93 -6.26
C ASP A 198 11.31 3.12 -4.90
N ILE A 199 10.02 2.77 -4.78
CA ILE A 199 9.23 2.83 -3.54
C ILE A 199 8.63 1.46 -3.23
N VAL A 200 8.72 1.01 -1.98
CA VAL A 200 8.02 -0.18 -1.46
C VAL A 200 7.17 0.23 -0.27
N SER A 201 5.84 0.15 -0.39
CA SER A 201 4.90 0.49 0.69
C SER A 201 4.20 -0.74 1.25
N TYR A 202 3.97 -0.75 2.56
CA TYR A 202 3.42 -1.87 3.31
C TYR A 202 2.45 -1.36 4.39
N SER A 203 1.19 -1.79 4.34
CA SER A 203 0.14 -1.41 5.31
C SER A 203 0.04 -2.43 6.44
N HIS A 204 -1.13 -2.60 7.08
CA HIS A 204 -1.48 -3.73 7.97
C HIS A 204 -0.79 -3.76 9.35
N THR A 205 0.46 -3.33 9.44
CA THR A 205 1.23 -3.35 10.70
C THR A 205 0.89 -2.20 11.63
N HIS A 206 0.09 -1.23 11.16
CA HIS A 206 -0.26 0.01 11.85
C HIS A 206 0.95 0.85 12.28
N GLY A 207 2.14 0.57 11.71
CA GLY A 207 3.35 1.35 11.94
C GLY A 207 3.41 2.52 10.97
N LEU A 208 3.88 3.68 11.44
CA LEU A 208 4.11 4.86 10.62
C LEU A 208 5.60 5.16 10.56
N ALA A 209 6.25 4.74 9.47
CA ALA A 209 7.70 4.85 9.32
C ALA A 209 8.10 4.92 7.85
N SER A 210 9.26 5.51 7.59
CA SER A 210 9.92 5.46 6.28
C SER A 210 11.42 5.40 6.45
N ASP A 211 12.10 4.70 5.55
CA ASP A 211 13.56 4.61 5.52
C ASP A 211 14.07 4.39 4.09
N ILE A 212 15.39 4.43 3.91
CA ILE A 212 16.06 4.26 2.63
C ILE A 212 17.03 3.08 2.70
N ILE A 213 16.83 2.10 1.81
CA ILE A 213 17.79 1.03 1.59
C ILE A 213 18.67 1.41 0.39
N ILE A 214 19.99 1.50 0.60
CA ILE A 214 20.96 1.66 -0.48
C ILE A 214 21.31 0.28 -1.02
N LYS A 215 21.11 0.08 -2.32
CA LYS A 215 21.43 -1.17 -3.02
C LYS A 215 22.50 -0.92 -4.07
N GLN A 216 23.50 -1.80 -4.09
CA GLN A 216 24.51 -1.87 -5.14
C GLN A 216 24.11 -2.89 -6.20
N TYR A 217 24.34 -2.56 -7.46
CA TYR A 217 24.24 -3.51 -8.57
C TYR A 217 25.23 -3.17 -9.67
N PHE A 218 25.54 -4.16 -10.51
CA PHE A 218 26.38 -3.97 -11.68
C PHE A 218 25.55 -3.42 -12.85
N ASP A 219 25.77 -2.16 -13.22
CA ASP A 219 25.16 -1.53 -14.39
C ASP A 219 25.93 -1.98 -15.63
N ARG A 220 25.32 -2.89 -16.41
CA ARG A 220 25.92 -3.45 -17.63
C ARG A 220 26.17 -2.39 -18.71
N THR A 221 25.36 -1.32 -18.75
CA THR A 221 25.51 -0.26 -19.75
C THR A 221 26.69 0.65 -19.39
N LYS A 222 26.91 0.91 -18.10
CA LYS A 222 28.03 1.73 -17.62
C LYS A 222 29.28 0.93 -17.28
N ASN A 223 29.21 -0.40 -17.33
CA ASN A 223 30.27 -1.34 -16.96
C ASN A 223 30.91 -1.04 -15.59
N ARG A 224 30.08 -0.72 -14.58
CA ARG A 224 30.55 -0.39 -13.22
C ARG A 224 29.50 -0.72 -12.17
N ILE A 225 29.93 -0.87 -10.92
CA ILE A 225 29.02 -0.93 -9.78
C ILE A 225 28.41 0.45 -9.55
N VAL A 226 27.09 0.50 -9.39
CA VAL A 226 26.34 1.71 -9.08
C VAL A 226 25.45 1.47 -7.87
N GLU A 227 25.14 2.56 -7.18
CA GLU A 227 24.21 2.56 -6.06
C GLU A 227 22.85 3.12 -6.48
N SER A 228 21.79 2.60 -5.88
CA SER A 228 20.44 3.14 -5.99
C SER A 228 19.75 3.13 -4.64
N LYS A 229 18.93 4.16 -4.43
CA LYS A 229 18.05 4.26 -3.27
C LYS A 229 16.76 3.50 -3.56
N GLN A 230 16.34 2.68 -2.60
CA GLN A 230 15.00 2.13 -2.53
C GLN A 230 14.34 2.65 -1.26
N TYR A 231 13.26 3.40 -1.43
CA TYR A 231 12.50 3.96 -0.33
C TYR A 231 11.51 2.92 0.18
N ILE A 232 11.49 2.70 1.49
CA ILE A 232 10.54 1.81 2.16
C ILE A 232 9.62 2.62 3.05
N CYS A 233 8.36 2.22 3.16
CA CYS A 233 7.37 2.96 3.91
C CYS A 233 6.31 2.03 4.53
N LEU A 234 6.04 2.24 5.82
CA LEU A 234 4.86 1.74 6.51
C LEU A 234 3.79 2.84 6.51
N THR A 235 2.56 2.50 6.14
CA THR A 235 1.53 3.49 5.78
C THR A 235 0.72 4.05 6.95
N GLY A 236 1.04 3.64 8.19
CA GLY A 236 0.35 4.09 9.39
C GLY A 236 -1.01 3.41 9.59
N ALA A 237 -1.85 4.05 10.41
CA ALA A 237 -3.22 3.66 10.72
C ALA A 237 -3.95 4.82 11.39
N TYR A 238 -5.27 4.68 11.56
CA TYR A 238 -6.14 5.65 12.23
C TYR A 238 -6.84 5.09 13.47
N MET A 239 -6.17 4.20 14.21
CA MET A 239 -6.72 3.56 15.41
C MET A 239 -6.18 4.19 16.69
N GLU A 240 -7.09 4.64 17.56
CA GLU A 240 -6.77 5.05 18.93
C GLU A 240 -6.41 3.85 19.80
N TRP A 241 -5.55 4.08 20.79
CA TRP A 241 -5.03 3.03 21.65
C TRP A 241 -5.94 2.73 22.85
N ASP A 242 -6.46 3.77 23.51
CA ASP A 242 -7.30 3.59 24.69
C ASP A 242 -8.60 2.86 24.35
N THR A 243 -9.00 1.93 25.23
CA THR A 243 -10.17 1.05 25.09
C THR A 243 -10.16 0.16 23.83
N SER A 244 -8.98 -0.06 23.24
CA SER A 244 -8.82 -0.90 22.05
C SER A 244 -8.25 -2.28 22.38
N TYR A 245 -8.39 -3.22 21.45
CA TYR A 245 -7.70 -4.50 21.47
C TYR A 245 -6.16 -4.36 21.65
N ALA A 246 -5.56 -3.29 21.12
CA ALA A 246 -4.13 -3.04 21.30
C ALA A 246 -3.77 -2.75 22.77
N GLN A 247 -4.64 -2.03 23.49
CA GLN A 247 -4.48 -1.80 24.94
C GLN A 247 -4.66 -3.10 25.72
N GLU A 248 -5.69 -3.91 25.41
CA GLU A 248 -5.90 -5.22 26.07
C GLU A 248 -4.70 -6.15 25.91
N LYS A 249 -4.03 -6.10 24.75
CA LYS A 249 -2.84 -6.90 24.45
C LYS A 249 -1.53 -6.25 24.87
N ASN A 250 -1.55 -5.10 25.54
CA ASN A 250 -0.37 -4.35 25.96
C ASN A 250 0.58 -4.02 24.80
N TYR A 251 0.04 -3.75 23.61
CA TYR A 251 0.83 -3.29 22.48
C TYR A 251 1.24 -1.83 22.69
N SER A 252 2.35 -1.42 22.10
CA SER A 252 2.81 -0.03 22.20
C SER A 252 1.84 0.92 21.50
N ILE A 253 1.69 2.13 22.06
CA ILE A 253 0.97 3.22 21.42
C ILE A 253 1.72 3.60 20.13
N SER A 254 1.03 3.58 18.99
CA SER A 254 1.59 3.96 17.69
C SER A 254 1.11 5.35 17.26
N LYS A 255 1.93 6.06 16.47
CA LYS A 255 1.55 7.36 15.91
C LYS A 255 0.46 7.17 14.85
N ILE A 256 -0.68 7.81 15.04
CA ILE A 256 -1.77 7.86 14.05
C ILE A 256 -1.45 8.82 12.91
N GLY A 257 -1.69 8.38 11.67
CA GLY A 257 -1.60 9.21 10.47
C GLY A 257 -1.15 8.42 9.25
N SER A 258 -0.79 9.16 8.20
CA SER A 258 -0.35 8.61 6.92
C SER A 258 0.89 9.34 6.42
N PRO A 259 1.87 8.61 5.85
CA PRO A 259 3.05 9.22 5.30
C PRO A 259 2.74 9.84 3.93
N LYS A 260 3.49 10.90 3.60
CA LYS A 260 3.43 11.59 2.30
C LYS A 260 4.77 11.50 1.60
N ALA A 261 4.78 11.09 0.34
CA ALA A 261 5.96 11.11 -0.51
C ALA A 261 5.90 12.26 -1.52
N LYS A 262 6.97 13.04 -1.62
CA LYS A 262 7.22 13.98 -2.72
C LYS A 262 8.04 13.28 -3.79
N LEU A 263 7.55 13.27 -5.02
CA LEU A 263 8.21 12.71 -6.19
C LEU A 263 8.61 13.87 -7.11
N PHE A 264 9.90 14.10 -7.27
CA PHE A 264 10.43 15.26 -7.99
C PHE A 264 10.37 15.13 -9.52
N LEU A 265 10.05 16.24 -10.19
CA LEU A 265 9.98 16.38 -11.64
C LEU A 265 11.37 16.44 -12.29
N ASN A 266 12.30 17.15 -11.64
CA ASN A 266 13.58 17.53 -12.24
C ASN A 266 14.70 16.51 -11.97
N LYS A 267 14.54 15.69 -10.93
CA LYS A 267 15.49 14.66 -10.51
C LYS A 267 14.74 13.41 -10.05
N LYS A 268 15.31 12.24 -10.27
CA LYS A 268 14.74 10.98 -9.77
C LYS A 268 15.06 10.82 -8.28
N ASP A 269 14.26 11.48 -7.45
CA ASP A 269 14.41 11.50 -5.99
C ASP A 269 13.03 11.45 -5.31
N VAL A 270 13.00 10.97 -4.06
CA VAL A 270 11.77 10.86 -3.25
C VAL A 270 12.04 11.36 -1.84
N HIS A 271 11.10 12.09 -1.26
CA HIS A 271 11.19 12.56 0.12
C HIS A 271 9.92 12.18 0.88
N PHE A 272 10.05 11.52 2.03
CA PHE A 272 8.92 11.17 2.90
C PHE A 272 8.75 12.16 4.05
N SER A 273 7.50 12.47 4.38
CA SER A 273 7.10 13.22 5.59
C SER A 273 6.07 12.39 6.36
N LEU A 274 6.28 12.20 7.66
CA LEU A 274 5.48 11.34 8.55
C LEU A 274 4.63 12.15 9.53
#